data_AF-A0A7C2PTN3-F1
#
_entry.id   AF-A0A7C2PTN3-F1
#
_cell.length_a   1.000
_cell.length_b   1.000
_cell.length_c   1.000
_cell.angle_alpha   90.00
_cell.angle_beta   90.00
_cell.angle_gamma   90.00
#
_symmetry.space_group_name_H-M   'P 1'
#
loop_
_entity.id
_entity.type
_entity.pdbx_description
1 polymer ?
#
loop_
_entity_poly.entity_id
_entity_poly.type
_entity_poly.pdbx_seq_one_letter_code
_entity_poly.pdbx_strand_id
1 'polypeptide(L)'
;MIHLWRRWHGGDRMRRWGAKAAILALVTLVVLYPKPWLLATWFSRIGDLVHALDPAHPGLAPLEERVRASLSAKAPPEEVLRLVQQTVHERIPYGWDWDVWGVAEYLPTVDEALRMGREDCDGRAVVAASLLRRMGYDAWLVSDVLHMWVETPQGETMNPTGGDKTLVGRRQGTEAAGTQWNVTLGFAQNLARAASFGIAVFPLARELIILVTICLLALQPHSSLLRRLLGCALLGLALSLIRDAGRAAAMAGEFFDVAKAIAGFGLAIVGWLTLVIRGAGPPPRSAATLSE
;
A
#
# COMPACT_ATOMS: atom_id res chain seq x y z
N MET A 1 -28.84 -18.97 -12.33
CA MET A 1 -28.08 -17.74 -11.97
C MET A 1 -28.63 -16.45 -12.58
N ILE A 2 -28.92 -16.37 -13.89
CA ILE A 2 -29.35 -15.11 -14.56
C ILE A 2 -30.61 -14.49 -13.94
N HIS A 3 -31.62 -15.29 -13.58
CA HIS A 3 -32.86 -14.79 -12.96
C HIS A 3 -32.64 -14.14 -11.59
N LEU A 4 -31.81 -14.75 -10.74
CA LEU A 4 -31.44 -14.19 -9.42
C LEU A 4 -30.69 -12.87 -9.58
N TRP A 5 -29.74 -12.79 -10.53
CA TRP A 5 -29.00 -11.57 -10.83
C TRP A 5 -29.91 -10.43 -11.29
N ARG A 6 -30.86 -10.73 -12.18
CA ARG A 6 -31.88 -9.76 -12.63
C ARG A 6 -32.77 -9.29 -11.49
N ARG A 7 -33.25 -10.22 -10.65
CA ARG A 7 -34.07 -9.90 -9.48
C ARG A 7 -33.32 -8.98 -8.50
N TRP A 8 -32.05 -9.26 -8.24
CA TRP A 8 -31.22 -8.39 -7.40
C TRP A 8 -31.05 -6.99 -7.99
N HIS A 9 -30.91 -6.88 -9.31
CA HIS A 9 -30.82 -5.59 -9.99
C HIS A 9 -32.13 -4.81 -10.05
N GLY A 10 -33.28 -5.47 -9.91
CA GLY A 10 -34.60 -4.83 -9.85
C GLY A 10 -34.98 -4.28 -8.48
N GLY A 11 -34.22 -4.58 -7.43
CA GLY A 11 -34.49 -4.09 -6.07
C GLY A 11 -34.07 -2.63 -5.84
N ASP A 12 -34.25 -2.20 -4.59
CA ASP A 12 -33.85 -0.86 -4.13
C ASP A 12 -32.38 -0.53 -4.46
N ARG A 13 -32.15 0.67 -4.98
CA ARG A 13 -30.84 1.11 -5.48
C ARG A 13 -29.81 1.18 -4.35
N MET A 14 -30.19 1.69 -3.18
CA MET A 14 -29.26 1.86 -2.07
C MET A 14 -28.82 0.51 -1.50
N ARG A 15 -29.78 -0.39 -1.24
CA ARG A 15 -29.48 -1.76 -0.76
C ARG A 15 -28.57 -2.52 -1.72
N ARG A 16 -28.83 -2.42 -3.03
CA ARG A 16 -28.00 -3.08 -4.06
C ARG A 16 -26.57 -2.55 -4.06
N TRP A 17 -26.39 -1.22 -4.08
CA TRP A 17 -25.05 -0.64 -4.09
C TRP A 17 -24.30 -0.86 -2.78
N GLY A 18 -24.99 -0.79 -1.64
CA GLY A 18 -24.42 -1.16 -0.33
C GLY A 18 -23.92 -2.60 -0.31
N ALA A 19 -24.72 -3.56 -0.79
CA ALA A 19 -24.29 -4.95 -0.88
C ALA A 19 -23.10 -5.16 -1.84
N LYS A 20 -23.07 -4.50 -3.01
CA LYS A 20 -21.92 -4.56 -3.92
C LYS A 20 -20.66 -3.98 -3.27
N ALA A 21 -20.76 -2.84 -2.60
CA ALA A 21 -19.65 -2.23 -1.89
C ALA A 21 -19.14 -3.13 -0.76
N ALA A 22 -20.03 -3.74 0.02
CA ALA A 22 -19.67 -4.68 1.08
C ALA A 22 -18.95 -5.92 0.54
N ILE A 23 -19.43 -6.50 -0.58
CA ILE A 23 -18.76 -7.64 -1.22
C ILE A 23 -17.36 -7.23 -1.71
N LEU A 24 -17.25 -6.08 -2.39
CA LEU A 24 -15.96 -5.59 -2.86
C LEU A 24 -15.00 -5.36 -1.69
N ALA A 25 -15.44 -4.68 -0.63
CA ALA A 25 -14.65 -4.43 0.56
C ALA A 25 -14.19 -5.73 1.22
N LEU A 26 -15.06 -6.74 1.33
CA LEU A 26 -14.71 -8.04 1.89
C LEU A 26 -13.68 -8.79 1.03
N VAL A 27 -13.86 -8.84 -0.30
CA VAL A 27 -12.90 -9.47 -1.21
C VAL A 27 -11.55 -8.75 -1.12
N THR A 28 -11.54 -7.42 -1.20
CA THR A 28 -10.32 -6.63 -1.08
C THR A 28 -9.62 -6.91 0.25
N LEU A 29 -10.36 -6.92 1.36
CA LEU A 29 -9.81 -7.23 2.68
C LEU A 29 -9.18 -8.62 2.73
N VAL A 30 -9.85 -9.66 2.21
CA VAL A 30 -9.32 -11.04 2.21
C VAL A 30 -8.10 -11.18 1.30
N VAL A 31 -8.07 -10.47 0.17
CA VAL A 31 -6.96 -10.50 -0.79
C VAL A 31 -5.72 -9.78 -0.25
N LEU A 32 -5.92 -8.60 0.36
CA LEU A 32 -4.83 -7.80 0.92
C LEU A 32 -4.37 -8.37 2.28
N TYR A 33 -5.31 -8.84 3.10
CA TYR A 33 -5.07 -9.33 4.45
C TYR A 33 -5.77 -10.68 4.69
N PRO A 34 -5.26 -11.78 4.09
CA PRO A 34 -5.78 -13.13 4.35
C PRO A 34 -5.58 -13.55 5.82
N LYS A 35 -4.69 -12.86 6.54
CA LYS A 35 -4.45 -12.99 7.98
C LYS A 35 -4.99 -11.73 8.70
N PRO A 36 -6.30 -11.60 8.93
CA PRO A 36 -6.91 -10.35 9.38
C PRO A 36 -6.43 -9.90 10.77
N TRP A 37 -5.90 -10.80 11.60
CA TRP A 37 -5.31 -10.41 12.88
C TRP A 37 -4.06 -9.53 12.71
N LEU A 38 -3.27 -9.71 11.64
CA LEU A 38 -2.11 -8.86 11.36
C LEU A 38 -2.51 -7.43 11.00
N LEU A 39 -3.71 -7.22 10.44
CA LEU A 39 -4.21 -5.88 10.18
C LEU A 39 -4.44 -5.10 11.49
N ALA A 40 -4.99 -5.76 12.51
CA ALA A 40 -5.19 -5.14 13.82
C ALA A 40 -3.83 -4.82 14.50
N THR A 41 -2.87 -5.75 14.39
CA THR A 41 -1.49 -5.52 14.85
C THR A 41 -0.84 -4.35 14.13
N TRP A 42 -0.98 -4.27 12.80
CA TRP A 42 -0.45 -3.19 11.99
C TRP A 42 -1.03 -1.83 12.41
N PHE A 43 -2.35 -1.71 12.54
CA PHE A 43 -2.98 -0.48 13.03
C PHE A 43 -2.49 -0.08 14.42
N SER A 44 -2.35 -1.05 15.33
CA SER A 44 -1.83 -0.80 16.68
C SER A 44 -0.40 -0.25 16.64
N ARG A 45 0.47 -0.79 15.78
CA ARG A 45 1.88 -0.38 15.68
C ARG A 45 2.06 0.92 14.92
N ILE A 46 1.25 1.17 13.89
CA ILE A 46 1.22 2.49 13.23
C ILE A 46 0.71 3.56 14.20
N GLY A 47 -0.21 3.23 15.11
CA GLY A 47 -0.66 4.15 16.17
C GLY A 47 0.43 4.50 17.19
N ASP A 48 1.41 3.61 17.38
CA ASP A 48 2.57 3.82 18.26
C ASP A 48 3.84 3.22 17.65
N LEU A 49 4.45 3.97 16.72
CA LEU A 49 5.68 3.57 16.03
C LEU A 49 6.84 3.30 17.00
N VAL A 50 6.82 3.93 18.19
CA VAL A 50 7.88 3.75 19.20
C VAL A 50 7.86 2.34 19.77
N HIS A 51 6.68 1.71 19.85
CA HIS A 51 6.52 0.36 20.38
C HIS A 51 7.16 -0.72 19.50
N ALA A 52 7.37 -0.45 18.20
CA ALA A 52 8.07 -1.37 17.31
C ALA A 52 9.59 -1.43 17.58
N LEU A 53 10.14 -0.42 18.26
CA LEU A 53 11.57 -0.26 18.50
C LEU A 53 12.01 -0.94 19.80
N ASP A 54 13.12 -1.67 19.74
CA ASP A 54 13.73 -2.34 20.90
C ASP A 54 15.27 -2.23 20.85
N PRO A 55 15.87 -1.15 21.38
CA PRO A 55 17.32 -1.00 21.42
C PRO A 55 18.02 -1.98 22.37
N ALA A 56 17.27 -2.59 23.31
CA ALA A 56 17.82 -3.57 24.25
C ALA A 56 17.90 -4.99 23.65
N HIS A 57 17.27 -5.22 22.49
CA HIS A 57 17.22 -6.53 21.85
C HIS A 57 18.62 -7.14 21.64
N PRO A 58 18.90 -8.36 22.16
CA PRO A 58 20.24 -8.94 22.12
C PRO A 58 20.73 -9.23 20.69
N GLY A 59 19.82 -9.47 19.75
CA GLY A 59 20.13 -9.68 18.34
C GLY A 59 20.77 -8.47 17.64
N LEU A 60 20.74 -7.28 18.26
CA LEU A 60 21.41 -6.08 17.73
C LEU A 60 22.90 -6.02 18.07
N ALA A 61 23.37 -6.75 19.10
CA ALA A 61 24.76 -6.66 19.55
C ALA A 61 25.80 -7.00 18.46
N PRO A 62 25.63 -8.06 17.64
CA PRO A 62 26.57 -8.36 16.55
C PRO A 62 26.56 -7.31 15.44
N LEU A 63 25.44 -6.60 15.25
CA LEU A 63 25.33 -5.52 14.26
C LEU A 63 26.05 -4.26 14.77
N GLU A 64 25.85 -3.93 16.04
CA GLU A 64 26.56 -2.84 16.70
C GLU A 64 28.08 -3.06 16.64
N GLU A 65 28.56 -4.26 16.98
CA GLU A 65 29.98 -4.60 16.91
C GLU A 65 30.54 -4.40 15.50
N ARG A 66 29.82 -4.84 14.45
CA ARG A 66 30.23 -4.66 13.06
C ARG A 66 30.31 -3.19 12.65
N VAL A 67 29.33 -2.39 13.05
CA VAL A 67 29.34 -0.93 12.78
C VAL A 67 30.53 -0.30 13.50
N ARG A 68 30.71 -0.57 14.80
CA ARG A 68 31.80 -0.01 15.61
C ARG A 68 33.19 -0.40 15.11
N ALA A 69 33.37 -1.64 14.64
CA ALA A 69 34.62 -2.10 14.06
C ALA A 69 34.95 -1.39 12.73
N SER A 70 33.95 -0.90 12.01
CA SER A 70 34.11 -0.19 10.73
C SER A 70 34.24 1.33 10.90
N LEU A 71 33.97 1.88 12.09
CA LEU A 71 34.00 3.31 12.34
C LEU A 71 35.43 3.82 12.52
N SER A 72 35.74 4.94 11.88
CA SER A 72 36.94 5.70 12.22
C SER A 72 36.86 6.28 13.64
N ALA A 73 38.01 6.48 14.30
CA ALA A 73 38.06 6.98 15.69
C ALA A 73 37.42 8.37 15.88
N LYS A 74 37.22 9.12 14.79
CA LYS A 74 36.57 10.45 14.77
C LYS A 74 35.45 10.49 13.72
N ALA A 75 34.76 9.37 13.53
CA ALA A 75 33.72 9.23 12.52
C ALA A 75 32.65 10.33 12.69
N PRO A 76 32.36 11.12 11.65
CA PRO A 76 31.25 12.05 11.68
C PRO A 76 29.90 11.28 11.74
N PRO A 77 28.80 11.92 12.21
CA PRO A 77 27.50 11.26 12.29
C PRO A 77 27.01 10.65 10.97
N GLU A 78 27.31 11.29 9.84
CA GLU A 78 26.98 10.78 8.50
C GLU A 78 27.61 9.40 8.22
N GLU A 79 28.87 9.20 8.64
CA GLU A 79 29.56 7.91 8.50
C GLU A 79 28.85 6.82 9.30
N VAL A 80 28.38 7.15 10.50
CA VAL A 80 27.62 6.24 11.37
C VAL A 80 26.29 5.86 10.73
N LEU A 81 25.52 6.85 10.28
CA LEU A 81 24.23 6.62 9.61
C LEU A 81 24.40 5.73 8.36
N ARG A 82 25.42 6.01 7.55
CA ARG A 82 25.75 5.22 6.36
C ARG A 82 26.13 3.77 6.70
N LEU A 83 26.98 3.57 7.71
CA LEU A 83 27.41 2.23 8.12
C LEU A 83 26.29 1.42 8.77
N VAL A 84 25.39 2.06 9.52
CA VAL A 84 24.18 1.42 10.05
C VAL A 84 23.29 0.95 8.90
N GLN A 85 22.98 1.83 7.94
CA GLN A 85 22.17 1.47 6.78
C GLN A 85 22.78 0.28 6.01
N GLN A 86 24.08 0.33 5.74
CA GLN A 86 24.78 -0.75 5.05
C GLN A 86 24.67 -2.07 5.83
N THR A 87 24.97 -2.04 7.14
CA THR A 87 24.91 -3.21 8.02
C THR A 87 23.52 -3.82 8.06
N VAL A 88 22.47 -2.99 8.13
CA VAL A 88 21.08 -3.44 8.12
C VAL A 88 20.67 -4.02 6.77
N HIS A 89 21.04 -3.37 5.66
CA HIS A 89 20.76 -3.88 4.31
C HIS A 89 21.41 -5.23 4.05
N GLU A 90 22.63 -5.45 4.53
CA GLU A 90 23.32 -6.74 4.44
C GLU A 90 22.67 -7.80 5.34
N ARG A 91 22.26 -7.44 6.56
CA ARG A 91 21.68 -8.38 7.52
C ARG A 91 20.26 -8.80 7.17
N ILE A 92 19.49 -7.88 6.60
CA ILE A 92 18.06 -8.01 6.31
C ILE A 92 17.85 -7.68 4.83
N PRO A 93 18.02 -8.64 3.91
CA PRO A 93 17.72 -8.45 2.49
C PRO A 93 16.28 -8.01 2.27
N TYR A 94 16.06 -7.28 1.16
CA TYR A 94 14.76 -6.66 0.91
C TYR A 94 13.75 -7.74 0.54
N GLY A 95 12.57 -7.70 1.16
CA GLY A 95 11.49 -8.61 0.84
C GLY A 95 10.14 -8.03 1.23
N TRP A 96 9.25 -7.91 0.25
CA TRP A 96 7.92 -7.37 0.44
C TRP A 96 7.09 -8.14 1.48
N ASP A 97 6.21 -7.43 2.17
CA ASP A 97 5.30 -8.01 3.15
C ASP A 97 4.40 -9.12 2.62
N TRP A 98 4.02 -9.09 1.34
CA TRP A 98 3.22 -10.18 0.77
C TRP A 98 4.02 -11.47 0.56
N ASP A 99 5.36 -11.39 0.52
CA ASP A 99 6.26 -12.54 0.48
C ASP A 99 6.64 -13.00 1.89
N VAL A 100 6.88 -12.06 2.81
CA VAL A 100 7.36 -12.32 4.17
C VAL A 100 6.21 -12.68 5.12
N TRP A 101 5.19 -11.83 5.16
CA TRP A 101 4.06 -11.91 6.09
C TRP A 101 2.77 -12.43 5.42
N GLY A 102 2.70 -12.40 4.10
CA GLY A 102 1.55 -12.83 3.31
C GLY A 102 0.43 -11.78 3.22
N VAL A 103 0.68 -10.56 3.69
CA VAL A 103 -0.28 -9.43 3.72
C VAL A 103 0.25 -8.26 2.90
N ALA A 104 -0.61 -7.26 2.64
CA ALA A 104 -0.21 -6.12 1.82
C ALA A 104 0.78 -5.19 2.50
N GLU A 105 0.68 -5.06 3.83
CA GLU A 105 1.54 -4.21 4.67
C GLU A 105 1.59 -4.78 6.09
N TYR A 106 2.75 -4.70 6.76
CA TYR A 106 2.97 -5.14 8.13
C TYR A 106 4.23 -4.52 8.73
N LEU A 107 4.06 -3.67 9.75
CA LEU A 107 5.16 -3.08 10.50
C LEU A 107 5.68 -4.08 11.54
N PRO A 108 6.87 -4.69 11.37
CA PRO A 108 7.38 -5.68 12.30
C PRO A 108 8.01 -5.04 13.53
N THR A 109 8.22 -5.84 14.58
CA THR A 109 9.13 -5.53 15.68
C THR A 109 10.58 -5.89 15.32
N VAL A 110 11.55 -5.46 16.14
CA VAL A 110 12.96 -5.87 15.99
C VAL A 110 13.13 -7.39 16.02
N ASP A 111 12.50 -8.09 16.96
CA ASP A 111 12.58 -9.56 17.06
C ASP A 111 12.03 -10.23 15.80
N GLU A 112 10.86 -9.80 15.35
CA GLU A 112 10.22 -10.30 14.13
C GLU A 112 11.10 -10.11 12.89
N ALA A 113 11.60 -8.89 12.66
CA ALA A 113 12.44 -8.58 11.51
C ALA A 113 13.74 -9.39 11.51
N LEU A 114 14.40 -9.53 12.68
CA LEU A 114 15.62 -10.33 12.82
C LEU A 114 15.38 -11.84 12.65
N ARG A 115 14.24 -12.34 13.13
CA ARG A 115 13.82 -13.75 13.01
C ARG A 115 13.45 -14.11 11.58
N MET A 116 12.73 -13.24 10.88
CA MET A 116 12.40 -13.44 9.46
C MET A 116 13.64 -13.31 8.58
N GLY A 117 14.59 -12.45 8.98
CA GLY A 117 15.87 -12.29 8.30
C GLY A 117 15.79 -11.61 6.93
N ARG A 118 14.59 -11.15 6.53
CA ARG A 118 14.30 -10.32 5.37
C ARG A 118 13.05 -9.51 5.66
N GLU A 119 13.02 -8.26 5.21
CA GLU A 119 11.91 -7.31 5.38
C GLU A 119 11.99 -6.26 4.28
N ASP A 120 10.94 -5.48 4.09
CA ASP A 120 10.97 -4.32 3.21
C ASP A 120 11.50 -3.06 3.94
N CYS A 121 11.03 -1.88 3.55
CA CYS A 121 11.52 -0.62 4.10
C CYS A 121 11.28 -0.47 5.59
N ASP A 122 10.12 -0.91 6.10
CA ASP A 122 9.70 -0.59 7.45
C ASP A 122 10.42 -1.43 8.51
N GLY A 123 10.58 -2.73 8.29
CA GLY A 123 11.32 -3.62 9.18
C GLY A 123 12.81 -3.31 9.20
N ARG A 124 13.38 -2.90 8.06
CA ARG A 124 14.74 -2.39 8.00
C ARG A 124 14.88 -1.07 8.79
N ALA A 125 13.91 -0.16 8.69
CA ALA A 125 13.91 1.08 9.46
C ALA A 125 13.77 0.82 10.97
N VAL A 126 12.92 -0.13 11.39
CA VAL A 126 12.74 -0.56 12.78
C VAL A 126 14.07 -1.06 13.38
N VAL A 127 14.79 -1.91 12.66
CA VAL A 127 16.10 -2.42 13.11
C VAL A 127 17.15 -1.32 13.12
N ALA A 128 17.20 -0.46 12.09
CA ALA A 128 18.16 0.64 12.02
C ALA A 128 17.96 1.67 13.15
N ALA A 129 16.73 2.09 13.41
CA ALA A 129 16.41 3.02 14.50
C ALA A 129 16.74 2.42 15.87
N SER A 130 16.43 1.13 16.07
CA SER A 130 16.76 0.44 17.32
C SER A 130 18.26 0.28 17.52
N LEU A 131 19.01 -0.01 16.45
CA LEU A 131 20.47 -0.08 16.46
C LEU A 131 21.11 1.27 16.76
N LEU A 132 20.63 2.36 16.16
CA LEU A 132 21.09 3.72 16.45
C LEU A 132 20.84 4.10 17.91
N ARG A 133 19.63 3.82 18.42
CA ARG A 133 19.29 4.03 19.84
C ARG A 133 20.19 3.25 20.77
N ARG A 134 20.48 1.99 20.44
CA ARG A 134 21.42 1.15 21.20
C ARG A 134 22.82 1.76 21.22
N MET A 135 23.25 2.36 20.11
CA MET A 135 24.55 3.02 19.99
C MET A 135 24.61 4.40 20.68
N GLY A 136 23.49 4.89 21.24
CA GLY A 136 23.40 6.14 21.99
C GLY A 136 22.85 7.33 21.18
N TYR A 137 22.33 7.11 19.98
CA TYR A 137 21.73 8.16 19.14
C TYR A 137 20.24 8.31 19.44
N ASP A 138 19.73 9.53 19.37
CA ASP A 138 18.29 9.73 19.29
C ASP A 138 17.84 9.46 17.85
N ALA A 139 16.93 8.50 17.68
CA ALA A 139 16.46 8.07 16.36
C ALA A 139 14.98 7.71 16.41
N TRP A 140 14.24 8.00 15.36
CA TRP A 140 12.82 7.67 15.25
C TRP A 140 12.42 7.27 13.84
N LEU A 141 11.28 6.59 13.74
CA LEU A 141 10.68 6.20 12.48
C LEU A 141 9.92 7.38 11.87
N VAL A 142 10.03 7.50 10.56
CA VAL A 142 9.28 8.46 9.74
C VAL A 142 8.80 7.78 8.46
N SER A 143 7.65 8.19 7.96
CA SER A 143 7.11 7.66 6.71
C SER A 143 6.36 8.73 5.92
N ASP A 144 6.38 8.61 4.59
CA ASP A 144 5.66 9.43 3.62
C ASP A 144 4.51 8.65 2.95
N VAL A 145 3.97 7.60 3.59
CA VAL A 145 2.99 6.63 3.04
C VAL A 145 3.60 5.62 2.06
N LEU A 146 4.62 6.01 1.28
CA LEU A 146 5.25 5.13 0.31
C LEU A 146 6.41 4.33 0.91
N HIS A 147 7.18 4.97 1.78
CA HIS A 147 8.42 4.45 2.32
C HIS A 147 8.51 4.79 3.81
N MET A 148 9.21 3.96 4.57
CA MET A 148 9.55 4.21 5.97
C MET A 148 11.07 4.25 6.12
N TRP A 149 11.56 5.25 6.86
CA TRP A 149 12.99 5.46 7.10
C TRP A 149 13.25 5.97 8.52
N VAL A 150 14.52 6.29 8.80
CA VAL A 150 14.96 6.73 10.13
C VAL A 150 15.45 8.17 10.08
N GLU A 151 15.01 8.97 11.05
CA GLU A 151 15.49 10.33 11.26
C GLU A 151 16.17 10.44 12.63
N THR A 152 17.23 11.23 12.69
CA THR A 152 17.96 11.63 13.90
C THR A 152 18.20 13.14 13.89
N PRO A 153 18.58 13.78 15.01
CA PRO A 153 19.01 15.18 15.00
C PRO A 153 20.24 15.45 14.11
N GLN A 154 20.98 14.41 13.70
CA GLN A 154 22.18 14.52 12.88
C GLN A 154 21.93 14.24 11.39
N GLY A 155 20.74 13.77 11.02
CA GLY A 155 20.39 13.49 9.62
C GLY A 155 19.42 12.32 9.47
N GLU A 156 19.22 11.91 8.22
CA GLU A 156 18.31 10.82 7.86
C GLU A 156 19.08 9.64 7.27
N THR A 157 18.51 8.44 7.41
CA THR A 157 19.07 7.20 6.86
C THR A 157 17.96 6.24 6.48
N MET A 158 18.31 5.14 5.81
CA MET A 158 17.40 4.18 5.16
C MET A 158 16.75 4.72 3.88
N ASN A 159 17.51 5.46 3.07
CA ASN A 159 17.09 6.00 1.76
C ASN A 159 15.79 6.84 1.82
N PRO A 160 15.79 8.00 2.49
CA PRO A 160 14.63 8.91 2.51
C PRO A 160 14.19 9.29 1.09
N THR A 161 12.90 9.47 0.88
CA THR A 161 12.31 9.78 -0.43
C THR A 161 12.31 11.28 -0.78
N GLY A 162 12.57 12.14 0.21
CA GLY A 162 12.42 13.60 0.11
C GLY A 162 10.95 14.09 0.09
N GLY A 163 9.98 13.18 0.24
CA GLY A 163 8.56 13.54 0.32
C GLY A 163 8.14 14.08 1.69
N ASP A 164 6.97 14.73 1.73
CA ASP A 164 6.38 15.20 2.99
C ASP A 164 6.18 14.06 3.99
N LYS A 165 6.77 14.19 5.18
CA LYS A 165 6.63 13.22 6.28
C LYS A 165 5.19 13.19 6.77
N THR A 166 4.52 12.07 6.56
CA THR A 166 3.14 11.83 6.95
C THR A 166 3.04 11.24 8.36
N LEU A 167 3.95 10.33 8.71
CA LEU A 167 4.04 9.72 10.03
C LEU A 167 5.38 10.06 10.67
N VAL A 168 5.37 10.43 11.95
CA VAL A 168 6.60 10.68 12.73
C VAL A 168 6.45 10.04 14.12
N GLY A 169 7.30 9.07 14.44
CA GLY A 169 7.27 8.34 15.72
C GLY A 169 8.11 9.00 16.81
N ARG A 170 7.62 10.06 17.47
CA ARG A 170 8.42 10.78 18.47
C ARG A 170 8.49 10.07 19.82
N ARG A 171 9.65 10.19 20.49
CA ARG A 171 9.97 9.56 21.78
C ARG A 171 9.14 10.13 22.94
N GLN A 172 8.87 9.27 23.94
CA GLN A 172 8.41 9.68 25.27
C GLN A 172 9.35 10.70 25.93
N GLY A 173 8.79 11.83 26.39
CA GLY A 173 9.52 12.95 26.99
C GLY A 173 9.49 14.23 26.15
N THR A 174 9.09 14.13 24.88
CA THR A 174 8.57 15.25 24.10
C THR A 174 7.06 15.37 24.36
N GLU A 175 6.46 16.56 24.28
CA GLU A 175 5.04 16.81 24.61
C GLU A 175 4.02 15.95 23.81
N ALA A 176 4.48 15.17 22.83
CA ALA A 176 3.64 14.29 22.01
C ALA A 176 4.38 12.97 21.68
N ALA A 177 4.45 12.08 22.68
CA ALA A 177 4.90 10.70 22.50
C ALA A 177 3.94 9.90 21.62
N GLY A 178 4.46 9.00 20.77
CA GLY A 178 3.68 8.16 19.87
C GLY A 178 3.76 8.61 18.41
N THR A 179 2.80 8.20 17.59
CA THR A 179 2.78 8.54 16.15
C THR A 179 2.05 9.85 15.90
N GLN A 180 2.77 10.82 15.33
CA GLN A 180 2.19 12.07 14.83
C GLN A 180 1.79 11.92 13.37
N TRP A 181 0.57 12.34 13.05
CA TRP A 181 0.02 12.34 11.69
C TRP A 181 0.04 13.75 11.11
N ASN A 182 0.69 13.92 9.98
CA ASN A 182 0.75 15.16 9.24
C ASN A 182 -0.06 15.04 7.95
N VAL A 183 -1.27 15.59 7.94
CA VAL A 183 -2.15 15.60 6.77
C VAL A 183 -1.97 16.92 6.02
N THR A 184 -1.03 16.95 5.08
CA THR A 184 -0.72 18.13 4.24
C THR A 184 -1.28 17.96 2.81
N LEU A 185 -1.09 18.95 1.93
CA LEU A 185 -1.35 18.75 0.50
C LEU A 185 -0.40 17.71 -0.11
N GLY A 186 0.86 17.65 0.39
CA GLY A 186 1.84 16.64 0.00
C GLY A 186 1.39 15.21 0.34
N PHE A 187 0.60 15.02 1.40
CA PHE A 187 -0.02 13.72 1.70
C PHE A 187 -0.85 13.17 0.53
N ALA A 188 -1.65 14.01 -0.14
CA ALA A 188 -2.46 13.54 -1.27
C ALA A 188 -1.60 13.14 -2.49
N GLN A 189 -0.50 13.85 -2.72
CA GLN A 189 0.47 13.52 -3.78
C GLN A 189 1.19 12.21 -3.46
N ASN A 190 1.65 12.06 -2.21
CA ASN A 190 2.28 10.84 -1.72
C ASN A 190 1.33 9.64 -1.79
N LEU A 191 0.05 9.82 -1.42
CA LEU A 191 -0.95 8.76 -1.52
C LEU A 191 -1.18 8.31 -2.98
N ALA A 192 -1.23 9.24 -3.92
CA ALA A 192 -1.36 8.90 -5.34
C ALA A 192 -0.14 8.14 -5.87
N ARG A 193 1.07 8.56 -5.48
CA ARG A 193 2.33 7.90 -5.80
C ARG A 193 2.44 6.52 -5.14
N ALA A 194 2.07 6.40 -3.87
CA ALA A 194 2.04 5.15 -3.12
C ALA A 194 1.03 4.17 -3.73
N ALA A 195 -0.14 4.65 -4.14
CA ALA A 195 -1.14 3.80 -4.79
C ALA A 195 -0.64 3.26 -6.14
N SER A 196 -0.05 4.11 -7.00
CA SER A 196 0.46 3.65 -8.29
C SER A 196 1.65 2.70 -8.14
N PHE A 197 2.57 3.00 -7.22
CA PHE A 197 3.71 2.15 -6.91
C PHE A 197 3.25 0.80 -6.32
N GLY A 198 2.39 0.84 -5.30
CA GLY A 198 1.83 -0.36 -4.67
C GLY A 198 1.18 -1.27 -5.70
N ILE A 199 0.32 -0.74 -6.58
CA ILE A 199 -0.26 -1.49 -7.69
C ILE A 199 0.84 -2.07 -8.61
N ALA A 200 1.89 -1.31 -8.93
CA ALA A 200 2.95 -1.79 -9.80
C ALA A 200 3.75 -2.99 -9.26
N VAL A 201 3.97 -3.04 -7.95
CA VAL A 201 4.78 -4.07 -7.29
C VAL A 201 3.97 -5.21 -6.67
N PHE A 202 2.69 -4.99 -6.37
CA PHE A 202 1.83 -5.99 -5.73
C PHE A 202 1.64 -7.24 -6.63
N PRO A 203 1.42 -8.44 -6.05
CA PRO A 203 1.26 -9.66 -6.82
C PRO A 203 0.07 -9.59 -7.78
N LEU A 204 0.34 -9.67 -9.08
CA LEU A 204 -0.67 -9.54 -10.14
C LEU A 204 -1.86 -10.48 -9.94
N ALA A 205 -1.62 -11.71 -9.47
CA ALA A 205 -2.70 -12.67 -9.20
C ALA A 205 -3.73 -12.14 -8.19
N ARG A 206 -3.28 -11.44 -7.15
CA ARG A 206 -4.15 -10.83 -6.13
C ARG A 206 -4.96 -9.67 -6.72
N GLU A 207 -4.32 -8.83 -7.53
CA GLU A 207 -5.00 -7.74 -8.23
C GLU A 207 -6.05 -8.22 -9.22
N LEU A 208 -5.77 -9.31 -9.95
CA LEU A 208 -6.73 -9.90 -10.88
C LEU A 208 -7.99 -10.40 -10.16
N ILE A 209 -7.88 -10.91 -8.92
CA ILE A 209 -9.05 -11.28 -8.11
C ILE A 209 -9.92 -10.05 -7.81
N ILE A 210 -9.29 -8.94 -7.41
CA ILE A 210 -9.99 -7.68 -7.15
C ILE A 210 -10.62 -7.14 -8.44
N LEU A 211 -9.87 -7.13 -9.54
CA LEU A 211 -10.33 -6.67 -10.85
C LEU A 211 -11.53 -7.48 -11.35
N VAL A 212 -11.46 -8.81 -11.30
CA VAL A 212 -12.58 -9.71 -11.66
C VAL A 212 -13.78 -9.42 -10.79
N THR A 213 -13.59 -9.19 -9.49
CA THR A 213 -14.68 -8.83 -8.57
C THR A 213 -15.32 -7.50 -8.95
N ILE A 214 -14.52 -6.46 -9.25
CA ILE A 214 -15.02 -5.17 -9.75
C ILE A 214 -15.83 -5.38 -11.02
N CYS A 215 -15.30 -6.13 -11.99
CA CYS A 215 -16.00 -6.45 -13.23
C CYS A 215 -17.35 -7.09 -12.93
N LEU A 216 -17.38 -8.20 -12.19
CA LEU A 216 -18.61 -8.96 -11.87
C LEU A 216 -19.65 -8.09 -11.15
N LEU A 217 -19.24 -7.29 -10.17
CA LEU A 217 -20.14 -6.40 -9.43
C LEU A 217 -20.63 -5.24 -10.30
N ALA A 218 -19.84 -4.78 -11.27
CA ALA A 218 -20.21 -3.70 -12.18
C ALA A 218 -21.11 -4.15 -13.34
N LEU A 219 -21.16 -5.45 -13.67
CA LEU A 219 -21.95 -5.99 -14.79
C LEU A 219 -23.45 -5.69 -14.68
N GLN A 220 -23.95 -4.78 -15.54
CA GLN A 220 -25.39 -4.57 -15.69
C GLN A 220 -26.07 -5.69 -16.48
N PRO A 221 -27.17 -6.29 -15.98
CA PRO A 221 -27.85 -7.41 -16.63
C PRO A 221 -28.44 -7.08 -18.01
N HIS A 222 -28.72 -5.81 -18.28
CA HIS A 222 -29.31 -5.34 -19.54
C HIS A 222 -28.27 -4.85 -20.55
N SER A 223 -26.97 -4.82 -20.20
CA SER A 223 -25.92 -4.45 -21.14
C SER A 223 -25.65 -5.58 -22.12
N SER A 224 -25.35 -5.24 -23.38
CA SER A 224 -24.95 -6.21 -24.42
C SER A 224 -23.64 -6.92 -24.05
N LEU A 225 -23.40 -8.10 -24.62
CA LEU A 225 -22.16 -8.85 -24.39
C LEU A 225 -20.92 -8.03 -24.78
N LEU A 226 -20.94 -7.40 -25.96
CA LEU A 226 -19.83 -6.57 -26.44
C LEU A 226 -19.46 -5.47 -25.45
N ARG A 227 -20.45 -4.78 -24.88
CA ARG A 227 -20.21 -3.71 -23.91
C ARG A 227 -19.60 -4.23 -22.61
N ARG A 228 -19.99 -5.43 -22.16
CA ARG A 228 -19.39 -6.08 -20.98
C ARG A 228 -17.94 -6.43 -21.25
N LEU A 229 -17.65 -7.05 -22.39
CA LEU A 229 -16.29 -7.40 -22.80
C LEU A 229 -15.41 -6.15 -22.92
N LEU A 230 -15.91 -5.09 -23.55
CA LEU A 230 -15.20 -3.81 -23.68
C LEU A 230 -14.91 -3.19 -22.31
N GLY A 231 -15.90 -3.13 -21.41
CA GLY A 231 -15.69 -2.58 -20.06
C GLY A 231 -14.65 -3.36 -19.26
N CYS A 232 -14.68 -4.70 -19.29
CA CYS A 232 -13.66 -5.53 -18.67
C CYS A 232 -12.27 -5.34 -19.30
N ALA A 233 -12.20 -5.25 -20.64
CA ALA A 233 -10.94 -5.02 -21.36
C ALA A 233 -10.32 -3.66 -21.03
N LEU A 234 -11.14 -2.60 -20.92
CA LEU A 234 -10.70 -1.27 -20.51
C LEU A 234 -10.15 -1.26 -19.08
N LEU A 235 -10.81 -1.97 -18.15
CA LEU A 235 -10.32 -2.12 -16.78
C LEU A 235 -8.99 -2.91 -16.72
N GLY A 236 -8.84 -3.96 -17.53
CA GLY A 236 -7.58 -4.69 -17.66
C GLY A 236 -6.45 -3.83 -18.23
N LEU A 237 -6.73 -3.07 -19.29
CA LEU A 237 -5.76 -2.13 -19.87
C LEU A 237 -5.38 -1.02 -18.88
N ALA A 238 -6.35 -0.51 -18.11
CA ALA A 238 -6.10 0.46 -17.06
C ALA A 238 -5.13 -0.07 -16.00
N LEU A 239 -5.35 -1.30 -15.51
CA LEU A 239 -4.42 -1.94 -14.57
C LEU A 239 -3.01 -2.04 -15.16
N SER A 240 -2.88 -2.47 -16.41
CA SER A 240 -1.58 -2.55 -17.10
C SER A 240 -0.87 -1.19 -17.19
N LEU A 241 -1.59 -0.12 -17.52
CA LEU A 241 -1.04 1.23 -17.60
C LEU A 241 -0.59 1.76 -16.23
N ILE A 242 -1.38 1.53 -15.19
CA ILE A 242 -1.03 1.94 -13.81
C ILE A 242 0.20 1.17 -13.34
N ARG A 243 0.28 -0.14 -13.63
CA ARG A 243 1.45 -0.97 -13.28
C ARG A 243 2.72 -0.53 -14.01
N ASP A 244 2.63 -0.22 -15.31
CA ASP A 244 3.77 0.29 -16.09
C ASP A 244 4.27 1.62 -15.51
N ALA A 245 3.34 2.56 -15.29
CA ALA A 245 3.64 3.87 -14.72
C ALA A 245 4.25 3.78 -13.32
N GLY A 246 3.73 2.94 -12.43
CA GLY A 246 4.24 2.82 -11.06
C GLY A 246 5.66 2.26 -10.99
N ARG A 247 6.04 1.34 -11.90
CA ARG A 247 7.43 0.83 -11.97
C ARG A 247 8.42 1.91 -12.41
N ALA A 248 8.02 2.75 -13.34
CA ALA A 248 8.86 3.83 -13.87
C ALA A 248 8.93 5.03 -12.91
N ALA A 249 7.79 5.40 -12.30
CA ALA A 249 7.70 6.49 -11.32
C ALA A 249 8.56 6.23 -10.07
N ALA A 250 8.73 4.98 -9.65
CA ALA A 250 9.61 4.60 -8.54
C ALA A 250 11.10 4.90 -8.81
N MET A 251 11.50 4.94 -10.09
CA MET A 251 12.90 5.03 -10.50
C MET A 251 13.31 6.45 -10.89
N ALA A 252 12.41 7.25 -11.45
CA ALA A 252 12.77 8.56 -12.02
C ALA A 252 11.74 9.69 -11.82
N GLY A 253 10.48 9.37 -11.48
CA GLY A 253 9.44 10.38 -11.26
C GLY A 253 9.14 11.27 -12.47
N GLU A 254 9.37 10.79 -13.69
CA GLU A 254 9.21 11.61 -14.89
C GLU A 254 7.74 11.99 -15.15
N PHE A 255 7.54 13.18 -15.74
CA PHE A 255 6.20 13.69 -16.08
C PHE A 255 5.37 12.69 -16.90
N PHE A 256 6.00 11.96 -17.82
CA PHE A 256 5.33 10.96 -18.65
C PHE A 256 4.73 9.80 -17.83
N ASP A 257 5.39 9.38 -16.75
CA ASP A 257 4.88 8.29 -15.91
C ASP A 257 3.68 8.73 -15.09
N VAL A 258 3.70 9.97 -14.58
CA VAL A 258 2.54 10.57 -13.92
C VAL A 258 1.36 10.67 -14.89
N ALA A 259 1.59 11.14 -16.12
CA ALA A 259 0.55 11.22 -17.14
C ALA A 259 -0.02 9.85 -17.52
N LYS A 260 0.82 8.81 -17.64
CA LYS A 260 0.38 7.42 -17.86
C LYS A 260 -0.47 6.90 -16.71
N ALA A 261 -0.08 7.15 -15.46
CA ALA A 261 -0.86 6.74 -14.29
C ALA A 261 -2.25 7.40 -14.30
N ILE A 262 -2.31 8.72 -14.55
CA ILE A 262 -3.57 9.47 -14.69
C ILE A 262 -4.42 8.90 -15.82
N ALA A 263 -3.83 8.62 -16.98
CA ALA A 263 -4.54 8.01 -18.11
C ALA A 263 -5.08 6.61 -17.74
N GLY A 264 -4.31 5.80 -17.01
CA GLY A 264 -4.74 4.51 -16.48
C GLY A 264 -5.96 4.64 -15.55
N PHE A 265 -5.93 5.56 -14.58
CA PHE A 265 -7.08 5.81 -13.70
C PHE A 265 -8.30 6.34 -14.48
N GLY A 266 -8.10 7.24 -15.44
CA GLY A 266 -9.16 7.72 -16.32
C GLY A 266 -9.80 6.59 -17.12
N LEU A 267 -8.98 5.69 -17.67
CA LEU A 267 -9.43 4.51 -18.39
C LEU A 267 -10.19 3.54 -17.48
N ALA A 268 -9.77 3.39 -16.22
CA ALA A 268 -10.49 2.58 -15.24
C ALA A 268 -11.91 3.11 -14.99
N ILE A 269 -12.06 4.44 -14.87
CA ILE A 269 -13.37 5.09 -14.72
C ILE A 269 -14.23 4.85 -15.95
N VAL A 270 -13.69 5.02 -17.16
CA VAL A 270 -14.42 4.76 -18.42
C VAL A 270 -14.84 3.29 -18.52
N GLY A 271 -13.96 2.34 -18.19
CA GLY A 271 -14.27 0.92 -18.15
C GLY A 271 -15.39 0.60 -17.15
N TRP A 272 -15.31 1.15 -15.94
CA TRP A 272 -16.35 0.99 -14.91
C TRP A 272 -17.70 1.58 -15.34
N LEU A 273 -17.73 2.81 -15.87
CA LEU A 273 -18.95 3.43 -16.40
C LEU A 273 -19.55 2.62 -17.56
N THR A 274 -18.70 2.07 -18.42
CA THR A 274 -19.10 1.16 -19.50
C THR A 274 -19.80 -0.08 -18.95
N LEU A 275 -19.40 -0.61 -17.80
CA LEU A 275 -20.08 -1.73 -17.16
C LEU A 275 -21.38 -1.32 -16.44
N VAL A 276 -21.38 -0.17 -15.74
CA VAL A 276 -22.43 0.23 -14.80
C VAL A 276 -23.61 0.97 -15.43
N ILE A 277 -23.44 1.72 -16.52
CA ILE A 277 -24.55 2.47 -17.11
C ILE A 277 -25.55 1.48 -17.76
N ARG A 278 -26.86 1.69 -17.61
CA ARG A 278 -27.85 0.84 -18.28
C ARG A 278 -27.78 1.10 -19.78
N GLY A 279 -27.69 0.05 -20.61
CA GLY A 279 -27.88 0.21 -22.05
C GLY A 279 -29.27 0.75 -22.36
N ALA A 280 -29.42 1.53 -23.44
CA ALA A 280 -30.72 1.80 -24.03
C ALA A 280 -31.28 0.43 -24.49
N GLY A 281 -32.05 -0.21 -23.61
CA GLY A 281 -32.74 -1.44 -23.98
C GLY A 281 -33.72 -1.11 -25.11
N PRO A 282 -34.08 -2.09 -25.94
CA PRO A 282 -35.22 -1.92 -26.84
C PRO A 282 -36.40 -1.42 -26.00
N PRO A 283 -37.19 -0.46 -26.52
CA PRO A 283 -38.36 0.03 -25.80
C PRO A 283 -39.21 -1.18 -25.36
N PRO A 284 -39.83 -1.12 -24.16
CA PRO A 284 -40.73 -2.19 -23.76
C PRO A 284 -41.69 -2.44 -24.91
N ARG A 285 -41.79 -3.69 -25.40
CA ARG A 285 -42.83 -4.04 -26.37
C ARG A 285 -44.13 -3.57 -25.72
N SER A 286 -44.72 -2.51 -26.26
CA SER A 286 -46.03 -2.05 -25.80
C SER A 286 -46.88 -3.30 -25.80
N ALA A 287 -47.53 -3.59 -24.67
CA ALA A 287 -48.52 -4.65 -24.63
C ALA A 287 -49.48 -4.31 -25.76
N ALA A 288 -49.41 -5.08 -26.86
CA ALA A 288 -50.33 -4.93 -27.95
C ALA A 288 -51.69 -5.07 -27.29
N THR A 289 -52.44 -3.98 -27.30
CA THR A 289 -53.81 -3.93 -26.84
C THR A 289 -54.53 -5.04 -27.60
N LEU A 290 -54.77 -6.15 -26.92
CA LEU A 290 -55.78 -7.13 -27.28
C LEU A 290 -57.12 -6.42 -27.09
N SER A 291 -57.46 -5.53 -28.01
CA SER A 291 -58.83 -5.09 -28.21
C SER A 291 -59.47 -6.14 -29.11
N GLU A 292 -60.18 -7.08 -28.49
CA GLU A 292 -61.32 -7.77 -29.11
C GLU A 292 -62.51 -6.81 -29.20
#